data_AF-A0A176RT58-F1
#
_entry.id   AF-A0A176RT58-F1
#
_cell.length_a   1.000
_cell.length_b   1.000
_cell.length_c   1.000
_cell.angle_alpha   90.00
_cell.angle_beta   90.00
_cell.angle_gamma   90.00
#
_symmetry.space_group_name_H-M   'P 1'
#
loop_
_entity.id
_entity.type
_entity.pdbx_description
1 polymer ?
#
loop_
_entity_poly.entity_id
_entity_poly.type
_entity_poly.pdbx_seq_one_letter_code
_entity_poly.pdbx_strand_id
1 'polypeptide(L)'
;MLKVHTAKTAAFFIAASALMPSASIAIEDCGTSVTECRMKQQIKDLQRQVDELKAKTDAFSVSSGGNVGIGTMSPQATLDIYEPDYGKTGFQVYSDNAHFSWTNHALSLNSKKGWGRVPYIEWVKNDGTRQAYMGWQPGYFNLMLENGHHFSINGGNVGIGTNSPQYKLDVSGTIRGKNLTPSDQRYKQNIHPLDNAITKRQGLRGVSFEWKKSQDQEAGTQIGLIAQDVESVLPELVSTDGDGYKSIAYGQLSAVLIEAVKEQQQIIEQKSATIAELQENHAVQAERMADLQLSLQEQQKENAALQENQAAQAEKMASLEAMMQEMARQVAALKRETVAQPVVQTHLSVSP
;
A
#
# COMPACT_ATOMS: atom_id res chain seq x y z
N MET A 1 88.31 39.13 -35.24
CA MET A 1 89.54 39.58 -34.56
C MET A 1 89.17 40.59 -33.47
N LEU A 2 89.95 40.58 -32.38
CA LEU A 2 90.26 41.61 -31.36
C LEU A 2 89.35 42.87 -31.31
N LYS A 3 88.71 43.29 -30.20
CA LYS A 3 89.10 43.39 -28.76
C LYS A 3 90.11 44.53 -28.47
N VAL A 4 89.70 45.54 -27.69
CA VAL A 4 90.45 46.59 -26.93
C VAL A 4 89.38 47.57 -26.40
N HIS A 5 89.36 48.09 -25.16
CA HIS A 5 90.20 47.91 -23.96
C HIS A 5 89.38 48.04 -22.66
N THR A 6 89.99 47.73 -21.50
CA THR A 6 89.37 47.70 -20.16
C THR A 6 90.00 48.70 -19.18
N ALA A 7 89.21 49.26 -18.24
CA ALA A 7 89.50 49.33 -16.79
C ALA A 7 88.34 50.08 -16.06
N LYS A 8 87.58 49.51 -15.12
CA LYS A 8 87.86 49.09 -13.72
C LYS A 8 88.01 50.23 -12.69
N THR A 9 86.96 50.43 -11.88
CA THR A 9 87.04 50.94 -10.50
C THR A 9 85.93 50.31 -9.65
N ALA A 10 86.22 49.96 -8.39
CA ALA A 10 85.28 49.51 -7.35
C ALA A 10 85.38 50.49 -6.15
N ALA A 11 84.59 50.54 -5.09
CA ALA A 11 83.40 49.80 -4.60
C ALA A 11 82.54 50.84 -3.79
N PHE A 12 81.67 50.60 -2.80
CA PHE A 12 81.10 49.43 -2.09
C PHE A 12 79.78 49.92 -1.44
N PHE A 13 78.69 49.13 -1.36
CA PHE A 13 77.47 49.54 -0.62
C PHE A 13 76.64 48.34 -0.11
N ILE A 14 76.11 48.42 1.12
CA ILE A 14 75.19 47.42 1.73
C ILE A 14 74.08 48.13 2.54
N ALA A 15 72.85 47.65 2.37
CA ALA A 15 71.64 47.75 3.22
C ALA A 15 71.10 49.14 3.66
N ALA A 16 69.91 49.52 3.14
CA ALA A 16 68.61 49.25 3.79
C ALA A 16 67.45 49.91 3.01
N SER A 17 66.34 49.18 2.79
CA SER A 17 65.13 49.65 2.08
C SER A 17 63.95 48.73 2.49
N ALA A 18 62.71 49.18 2.68
CA ALA A 18 62.08 50.46 2.32
C ALA A 18 61.22 51.04 3.44
N LEU A 19 61.24 52.37 3.60
CA LEU A 19 60.18 53.15 4.24
C LEU A 19 59.45 53.96 3.15
N MET A 20 58.22 54.39 3.46
CA MET A 20 57.27 55.03 2.53
C MET A 20 57.90 56.15 1.68
N PRO A 21 57.63 56.21 0.36
CA PRO A 21 58.04 57.34 -0.46
C PRO A 21 57.18 58.56 -0.14
N SER A 22 57.74 59.45 0.67
CA SER A 22 57.32 60.85 0.73
C SER A 22 57.43 61.49 -0.67
N ALA A 23 56.52 62.42 -0.96
CA ALA A 23 56.39 63.00 -2.30
C ALA A 23 57.64 63.78 -2.73
N SER A 24 58.37 63.25 -3.70
CA SER A 24 59.38 63.96 -4.49
C SER A 24 58.99 63.91 -5.96
N ILE A 25 58.25 64.92 -6.41
CA ILE A 25 58.09 65.18 -7.86
C ILE A 25 59.35 65.91 -8.32
N ALA A 26 60.02 65.37 -9.34
CA ALA A 26 61.24 65.94 -9.87
C ALA A 26 61.00 67.34 -10.48
N ILE A 27 61.98 68.23 -10.32
CA ILE A 27 61.93 69.63 -10.76
C ILE A 27 61.95 69.77 -12.29
N GLU A 28 62.31 68.71 -13.03
CA GLU A 28 62.52 68.72 -14.49
C GLU A 28 61.28 69.08 -15.33
N ASP A 29 60.07 69.06 -14.76
CA ASP A 29 58.82 69.47 -15.42
C ASP A 29 58.47 70.97 -15.25
N CYS A 30 59.16 71.69 -14.36
CA CYS A 30 58.89 73.10 -14.04
C CYS A 30 59.89 74.04 -14.72
N GLY A 31 59.41 75.09 -15.38
CA GLY A 31 60.26 76.14 -15.95
C GLY A 31 60.79 77.12 -14.88
N THR A 32 61.25 78.29 -15.32
CA THR A 32 62.14 79.17 -14.54
C THR A 32 61.45 80.02 -13.46
N SER A 33 60.18 79.75 -13.11
CA SER A 33 59.41 80.54 -12.14
C SER A 33 58.64 79.70 -11.13
N VAL A 34 58.70 80.09 -9.85
CA VAL A 34 57.90 79.51 -8.75
C VAL A 34 56.40 79.61 -9.06
N THR A 35 55.96 80.68 -9.71
CA THR A 35 54.57 80.87 -10.14
C THR A 35 54.17 79.87 -11.22
N GLU A 36 55.05 79.60 -12.18
CA GLU A 36 54.83 78.60 -13.23
C GLU A 36 54.72 77.18 -12.64
N CYS A 37 55.61 76.84 -11.70
CA CYS A 37 55.58 75.53 -11.06
C CYS A 37 54.32 75.33 -10.20
N ARG A 38 53.85 76.39 -9.51
CA ARG A 38 52.56 76.38 -8.79
C ARG A 38 51.37 76.17 -9.75
N MET A 39 51.35 76.85 -10.90
CA MET A 39 50.30 76.66 -11.91
C MET A 39 50.33 75.25 -12.52
N LYS A 40 51.51 74.71 -12.85
CA LYS A 40 51.66 73.34 -13.35
C LYS A 40 51.19 72.30 -12.33
N GLN A 41 51.48 72.50 -11.04
CA GLN A 41 50.97 71.63 -9.97
C GLN A 41 49.43 71.71 -9.85
N GLN A 42 48.85 72.92 -9.88
CA GLN A 42 47.40 73.09 -9.88
C GLN A 42 46.73 72.43 -11.09
N ILE A 43 47.36 72.47 -12.27
CA ILE A 43 46.87 71.77 -13.47
C ILE A 43 46.94 70.25 -13.26
N LYS A 44 48.02 69.69 -12.72
CA LYS A 44 48.13 68.26 -12.41
C LYS A 44 47.09 67.80 -11.38
N ASP A 45 46.84 68.59 -10.33
CA ASP A 45 45.81 68.28 -9.33
C ASP A 45 44.38 68.42 -9.89
N LEU A 46 44.10 69.41 -10.73
CA LEU A 46 42.83 69.51 -11.47
C LEU A 46 42.64 68.34 -12.43
N GLN A 47 43.70 67.92 -13.15
CA GLN A 47 43.65 66.77 -14.05
C GLN A 47 43.31 65.50 -13.28
N ARG A 48 43.94 65.27 -12.12
CA ARG A 48 43.65 64.17 -11.21
C ARG A 48 42.20 64.22 -10.70
N GLN A 49 41.69 65.37 -10.28
CA GLN A 49 40.29 65.52 -9.86
C GLN A 49 39.31 65.23 -11.01
N VAL A 50 39.64 65.66 -12.23
CA VAL A 50 38.87 65.36 -13.44
C VAL A 50 38.88 63.86 -13.77
N ASP A 51 40.01 63.18 -13.61
CA ASP A 51 40.12 61.74 -13.88
C ASP A 51 39.48 60.88 -12.76
N GLU A 52 39.57 61.31 -11.49
CA GLU A 52 38.82 60.75 -10.36
C GLU A 52 37.29 60.93 -10.54
N LEU A 53 36.85 62.05 -11.14
CA LEU A 53 35.45 62.27 -11.49
C LEU A 53 35.01 61.39 -12.65
N LYS A 54 35.77 61.30 -13.75
CA LYS A 54 35.48 60.40 -14.89
C LYS A 54 35.31 58.95 -14.44
N ALA A 55 36.23 58.45 -13.61
CA ALA A 55 36.16 57.10 -13.06
C ALA A 55 34.90 56.83 -12.21
N LYS A 56 34.25 57.87 -11.67
CA LYS A 56 32.93 57.78 -11.02
C LYS A 56 31.76 57.91 -12.01
N THR A 57 31.93 58.67 -13.10
CA THR A 57 30.91 58.83 -14.15
C THR A 57 30.66 57.54 -14.93
N ASP A 58 31.67 56.67 -15.06
CA ASP A 58 31.50 55.36 -15.71
C ASP A 58 30.57 54.42 -14.91
N ALA A 59 30.39 54.67 -13.61
CA ALA A 59 29.49 53.92 -12.74
C ALA A 59 28.02 54.42 -12.77
N PHE A 60 27.78 55.68 -13.13
CA PHE A 60 26.44 56.26 -13.28
C PHE A 60 26.41 57.29 -14.42
N SER A 61 25.65 56.99 -15.47
CA SER A 61 25.51 57.84 -16.65
C SER A 61 24.05 58.22 -16.92
N VAL A 62 23.85 59.35 -17.60
CA VAL A 62 22.56 59.73 -18.18
C VAL A 62 22.81 60.11 -19.63
N SER A 63 22.14 59.44 -20.57
CA SER A 63 22.30 59.72 -22.00
C SER A 63 21.58 61.02 -22.40
N SER A 64 21.92 61.58 -23.56
CA SER A 64 21.21 62.74 -24.12
C SER A 64 19.73 62.48 -24.42
N GLY A 65 19.30 61.22 -24.46
CA GLY A 65 17.89 60.80 -24.56
C GLY A 65 17.18 60.61 -23.22
N GLY A 66 17.87 60.83 -22.08
CA GLY A 66 17.31 60.67 -20.73
C GLY A 66 17.34 59.25 -20.16
N ASN A 67 17.97 58.28 -20.84
CA ASN A 67 18.18 56.94 -20.30
C ASN A 67 19.27 56.96 -19.22
N VAL A 68 19.04 56.28 -18.11
CA VAL A 68 19.99 56.14 -16.99
C VAL A 68 20.78 54.83 -17.14
N GLY A 69 22.10 54.92 -17.12
CA GLY A 69 22.99 53.76 -17.07
C GLY A 69 23.65 53.63 -15.70
N ILE A 70 23.70 52.43 -15.14
CA ILE A 70 24.53 52.09 -13.97
C ILE A 70 25.56 51.07 -14.43
N GLY A 71 26.85 51.42 -14.34
CA GLY A 71 27.97 50.63 -14.87
C GLY A 71 28.05 50.57 -16.42
N THR A 72 27.24 51.36 -17.13
CA THR A 72 27.31 51.54 -18.59
C THR A 72 27.17 53.01 -18.97
N MET A 73 27.94 53.45 -19.96
CA MET A 73 27.82 54.78 -20.59
C MET A 73 26.86 54.79 -21.79
N SER A 74 26.40 53.62 -22.24
CA SER A 74 25.59 53.44 -23.45
C SER A 74 24.30 52.68 -23.13
N PRO A 75 23.41 53.23 -22.26
CA PRO A 75 22.22 52.53 -21.78
C PRO A 75 21.21 52.25 -22.91
N GLN A 76 20.86 50.97 -23.09
CA GLN A 76 19.96 50.48 -24.14
C GLN A 76 18.47 50.54 -23.74
N ALA A 77 18.19 50.84 -22.47
CA ALA A 77 16.84 51.01 -21.91
C ALA A 77 16.79 52.27 -21.02
N THR A 78 15.59 52.71 -20.62
CA THR A 78 15.39 53.89 -19.76
C THR A 78 16.12 53.81 -18.42
N LEU A 79 16.25 52.59 -17.88
CA LEU A 79 17.23 52.24 -16.85
C LEU A 79 17.94 50.97 -17.32
N ASP A 80 19.26 51.03 -17.44
CA ASP A 80 20.12 49.92 -17.85
C ASP A 80 21.21 49.71 -16.79
N ILE A 81 21.32 48.49 -16.26
CA ILE A 81 22.28 48.15 -15.20
C ILE A 81 23.22 47.07 -15.74
N TYR A 82 24.49 47.42 -15.89
CA TYR A 82 25.52 46.56 -16.43
C TYR A 82 26.67 46.41 -15.42
N GLU A 83 26.97 45.16 -15.06
CA GLU A 83 28.14 44.79 -14.27
C GLU A 83 28.67 43.46 -14.85
N PRO A 84 29.94 43.40 -15.31
CA PRO A 84 30.50 42.19 -15.91
C PRO A 84 30.75 41.03 -14.93
N ASP A 85 30.85 41.29 -13.63
CA ASP A 85 30.92 40.25 -12.59
C ASP A 85 29.52 39.79 -12.15
N TYR A 86 29.11 38.63 -12.68
CA TYR A 86 27.81 38.00 -12.40
C TYR A 86 27.47 37.82 -10.92
N GLY A 87 28.45 37.85 -10.01
CA GLY A 87 28.22 37.75 -8.56
C GLY A 87 27.80 39.07 -7.90
N LYS A 88 27.87 40.20 -8.62
CA LYS A 88 27.66 41.56 -8.09
C LYS A 88 26.48 42.29 -8.72
N THR A 89 26.04 41.87 -9.91
CA THR A 89 24.86 42.43 -10.59
C THR A 89 23.57 42.03 -9.87
N GLY A 90 22.92 42.96 -9.18
CA GLY A 90 21.64 42.70 -8.51
C GLY A 90 20.83 43.97 -8.26
N PHE A 91 19.50 43.84 -8.23
CA PHE A 91 18.60 44.86 -7.75
C PHE A 91 18.05 44.44 -6.39
N GLN A 92 18.43 45.16 -5.34
CA GLN A 92 18.09 44.81 -3.96
C GLN A 92 17.40 45.98 -3.26
N VAL A 93 16.21 45.73 -2.72
CA VAL A 93 15.43 46.72 -1.97
C VAL A 93 15.35 46.27 -0.51
N TYR A 94 16.13 46.93 0.34
CA TYR A 94 16.06 46.75 1.79
C TYR A 94 14.93 47.64 2.35
N SER A 95 13.70 47.14 2.33
CA SER A 95 12.52 47.84 2.88
C SER A 95 11.45 46.85 3.33
N ASP A 96 10.82 47.14 4.47
CA ASP A 96 9.80 46.29 5.10
C ASP A 96 8.51 46.15 4.26
N ASN A 97 8.30 47.05 3.29
CA ASN A 97 7.19 46.97 2.32
C ASN A 97 7.69 47.23 0.89
N ALA A 98 8.76 46.52 0.52
CA ALA A 98 9.28 46.45 -0.84
C ALA A 98 8.25 45.80 -1.78
N HIS A 99 7.36 46.63 -2.36
CA HIS A 99 6.48 46.21 -3.45
C HIS A 99 7.14 46.57 -4.78
N PHE A 100 7.19 45.60 -5.71
CA PHE A 100 7.55 45.88 -7.09
C PHE A 100 6.25 45.83 -7.91
N SER A 101 5.68 47.01 -8.16
CA SER A 101 4.42 47.17 -8.88
C SER A 101 4.70 47.70 -10.28
N TRP A 102 4.06 47.07 -11.26
CA TRP A 102 3.91 47.62 -12.59
C TRP A 102 2.44 47.58 -12.97
N THR A 103 1.95 48.69 -13.51
CA THR A 103 0.59 48.78 -14.05
C THR A 103 0.64 48.52 -15.54
N ASN A 104 -0.11 47.53 -16.04
CA ASN A 104 -0.18 47.18 -17.48
C ASN A 104 1.17 46.75 -18.12
N HIS A 105 2.11 46.19 -17.34
CA HIS A 105 3.39 45.68 -17.84
C HIS A 105 3.70 44.28 -17.29
N ALA A 106 4.75 43.64 -17.83
CA ALA A 106 5.18 42.29 -17.44
C ALA A 106 6.56 42.29 -16.78
N LEU A 107 6.74 41.44 -15.77
CA LEU A 107 8.07 41.07 -15.25
C LEU A 107 8.69 40.03 -16.19
N SER A 108 9.79 40.40 -16.86
CA SER A 108 10.49 39.52 -17.81
C SER A 108 11.81 39.01 -17.23
N LEU A 109 11.94 37.68 -17.11
CA LEU A 109 13.11 36.99 -16.56
C LEU A 109 13.81 36.20 -17.68
N ASN A 110 14.85 36.78 -18.30
CA ASN A 110 15.55 36.22 -19.47
C ASN A 110 16.97 35.75 -19.12
N SER A 111 17.49 34.77 -19.87
CA SER A 111 18.90 34.35 -19.85
C SER A 111 19.51 34.37 -21.24
N LYS A 112 20.82 34.63 -21.34
CA LYS A 112 21.56 34.72 -22.60
C LYS A 112 22.14 33.35 -22.97
N LYS A 113 22.15 33.03 -24.28
CA LYS A 113 22.70 31.77 -24.80
C LYS A 113 24.14 31.56 -24.34
N GLY A 114 24.38 30.47 -23.60
CA GLY A 114 25.69 30.09 -23.04
C GLY A 114 25.86 30.34 -21.54
N TRP A 115 24.86 30.88 -20.83
CA TRP A 115 24.94 31.11 -19.38
C TRP A 115 24.55 29.86 -18.59
N GLY A 116 25.39 29.46 -17.62
CA GLY A 116 25.18 28.26 -16.79
C GLY A 116 24.15 28.40 -15.66
N ARG A 117 23.52 29.57 -15.51
CA ARG A 117 22.39 29.81 -14.61
C ARG A 117 21.21 30.38 -15.39
N VAL A 118 20.02 29.93 -15.02
CA VAL A 118 18.73 30.34 -15.59
C VAL A 118 17.98 31.11 -14.49
N PRO A 119 17.24 32.19 -14.77
CA PRO A 119 16.57 32.96 -13.72
C PRO A 119 15.41 32.17 -13.09
N TYR A 120 15.24 32.36 -11.78
CA TYR A 120 14.18 31.77 -11.00
C TYR A 120 13.71 32.74 -9.91
N ILE A 121 12.44 32.64 -9.53
CA ILE A 121 11.96 33.24 -8.30
C ILE A 121 12.25 32.24 -7.19
N GLU A 122 12.99 32.65 -6.18
CA GLU A 122 13.21 31.85 -4.98
C GLU A 122 12.61 32.53 -3.76
N TRP A 123 11.95 31.71 -2.94
CA TRP A 123 11.62 32.09 -1.58
C TRP A 123 12.78 31.61 -0.71
N VAL A 124 13.75 32.52 -0.55
CA VAL A 124 14.93 32.35 0.29
C VAL A 124 14.63 32.92 1.67
N LYS A 125 15.16 32.29 2.71
CA LYS A 125 15.17 32.82 4.07
C LYS A 125 16.25 33.90 4.25
N ASN A 126 16.12 34.70 5.31
CA ASN A 126 17.11 35.70 5.71
C ASN A 126 18.50 35.09 6.05
N ASP A 127 18.59 33.76 6.19
CA ASP A 127 19.82 32.99 6.38
C ASP A 127 20.48 32.51 5.06
N GLY A 128 19.83 32.70 3.91
CA GLY A 128 20.31 32.26 2.59
C GLY A 128 19.76 30.90 2.11
N THR A 129 18.91 30.21 2.88
CA THR A 129 18.36 28.91 2.51
C THR A 129 17.15 29.02 1.58
N ARG A 130 17.22 28.41 0.39
CA ARG A 130 16.09 28.31 -0.55
C ARG A 130 15.04 27.32 -0.04
N GLN A 131 13.77 27.71 -0.03
CA GLN A 131 12.67 26.91 0.54
C GLN A 131 11.78 26.32 -0.53
N ALA A 132 11.24 27.20 -1.37
CA ALA A 132 10.68 26.85 -2.64
C ALA A 132 11.41 27.67 -3.70
N TYR A 133 11.44 27.15 -4.93
CA TYR A 133 11.65 28.01 -6.07
C TYR A 133 10.60 27.76 -7.13
N MET A 134 10.30 28.82 -7.86
CA MET A 134 9.43 28.88 -9.01
C MET A 134 10.28 29.42 -10.16
N GLY A 135 10.89 28.49 -10.89
CA GLY A 135 12.05 28.81 -11.72
C GLY A 135 12.13 28.00 -13.00
N TRP A 136 12.90 28.53 -13.94
CA TRP A 136 13.16 27.86 -15.20
C TRP A 136 14.46 27.07 -15.11
N GLN A 137 14.45 25.83 -15.59
CA GLN A 137 15.65 25.08 -15.95
C GLN A 137 15.64 24.83 -17.47
N PRO A 138 16.74 24.36 -18.09
CA PRO A 138 16.75 24.01 -19.50
C PRO A 138 15.73 22.91 -19.84
N GLY A 139 14.51 23.32 -20.21
CA GLY A 139 13.42 22.44 -20.64
C GLY A 139 12.14 22.46 -19.78
N TYR A 140 12.11 23.06 -18.59
CA TYR A 140 10.90 23.06 -17.74
C TYR A 140 10.84 24.20 -16.71
N PHE A 141 9.63 24.54 -16.29
CA PHE A 141 9.32 25.38 -15.14
C PHE A 141 9.11 24.48 -13.92
N ASN A 142 9.74 24.81 -12.80
CA ASN A 142 9.70 24.00 -11.59
C ASN A 142 9.12 24.83 -10.45
N LEU A 143 7.96 24.43 -9.90
CA LEU A 143 7.58 24.74 -8.52
C LEU A 143 8.28 23.70 -7.64
N MET A 144 9.61 23.81 -7.52
CA MET A 144 10.33 22.89 -6.67
C MET A 144 10.06 23.30 -5.24
N LEU A 145 9.16 22.53 -4.66
CA LEU A 145 9.08 22.32 -3.24
C LEU A 145 10.28 21.45 -2.84
N GLU A 146 11.46 22.06 -2.94
CA GLU A 146 12.71 21.56 -2.35
C GLU A 146 12.48 21.36 -0.86
N ASN A 147 13.22 20.44 -0.25
CA ASN A 147 12.88 19.95 1.09
C ASN A 147 11.52 19.17 1.14
N GLY A 148 10.93 18.88 -0.02
CA GLY A 148 10.08 17.71 -0.28
C GLY A 148 8.57 17.92 -0.18
N HIS A 149 7.95 18.61 -1.14
CA HIS A 149 6.48 18.67 -1.17
C HIS A 149 5.83 18.46 -2.56
N HIS A 150 4.68 17.77 -2.55
CA HIS A 150 3.77 17.57 -3.68
C HIS A 150 2.43 18.18 -3.25
N PHE A 151 2.01 19.32 -3.83
CA PHE A 151 0.98 20.13 -3.17
C PHE A 151 0.18 21.00 -4.17
N SER A 152 -1.12 20.73 -4.24
CA SER A 152 -2.12 21.58 -4.91
C SER A 152 -3.16 22.05 -3.90
N ILE A 153 -3.56 23.32 -3.95
CA ILE A 153 -4.80 23.81 -3.35
C ILE A 153 -5.68 24.32 -4.49
N ASN A 154 -6.82 23.67 -4.70
CA ASN A 154 -7.78 24.07 -5.73
C ASN A 154 -9.18 24.15 -5.13
N GLY A 155 -9.82 25.32 -5.13
CA GLY A 155 -11.19 25.51 -4.59
C GLY A 155 -11.38 25.09 -3.12
N GLY A 156 -10.31 25.01 -2.33
CA GLY A 156 -10.35 24.48 -0.96
C GLY A 156 -10.30 22.96 -0.85
N ASN A 157 -9.81 22.26 -1.88
CA ASN A 157 -9.39 20.85 -1.86
C ASN A 157 -7.86 20.77 -1.93
N VAL A 158 -7.25 19.77 -1.26
CA VAL A 158 -5.79 19.56 -1.24
C VAL A 158 -5.41 18.32 -2.04
N GLY A 159 -4.49 18.47 -2.99
CA GLY A 159 -3.89 17.36 -3.74
C GLY A 159 -2.45 17.09 -3.33
N ILE A 160 -2.12 15.83 -2.99
CA ILE A 160 -0.77 15.38 -2.64
C ILE A 160 -0.35 14.29 -3.64
N GLY A 161 0.71 14.53 -4.41
CA GLY A 161 1.05 13.68 -5.57
C GLY A 161 0.08 13.81 -6.75
N THR A 162 -1.03 14.53 -6.57
CA THR A 162 -2.03 14.88 -7.58
C THR A 162 -2.31 16.38 -7.54
N ASN A 163 -2.64 16.97 -8.70
CA ASN A 163 -2.94 18.40 -8.82
C ASN A 163 -4.45 18.68 -8.96
N SER A 164 -5.27 17.65 -9.15
CA SER A 164 -6.70 17.74 -9.48
C SER A 164 -7.57 17.05 -8.42
N PRO A 165 -7.55 17.52 -7.16
CA PRO A 165 -8.15 16.79 -6.06
C PRO A 165 -9.69 16.71 -6.17
N GLN A 166 -10.20 15.52 -6.46
CA GLN A 166 -11.64 15.25 -6.56
C GLN A 166 -12.33 15.28 -5.18
N TYR A 167 -11.53 15.10 -4.13
CA TYR A 167 -11.95 15.09 -2.74
C TYR A 167 -11.26 16.21 -1.96
N LYS A 168 -11.72 16.48 -0.73
CA LYS A 168 -11.11 17.49 0.15
C LYS A 168 -9.63 17.22 0.43
N LEU A 169 -9.24 15.95 0.45
CA LEU A 169 -7.86 15.49 0.35
C LEU A 169 -7.83 14.36 -0.67
N ASP A 170 -6.99 14.51 -1.70
CA ASP A 170 -6.76 13.53 -2.76
C ASP A 170 -5.26 13.21 -2.78
N VAL A 171 -4.90 11.93 -2.81
CA VAL A 171 -3.50 11.50 -2.71
C VAL A 171 -3.20 10.42 -3.75
N SER A 172 -2.44 10.78 -4.78
CA SER A 172 -1.93 9.82 -5.75
C SER A 172 -0.60 9.25 -5.26
N GLY A 173 -0.69 8.19 -4.44
CA GLY A 173 0.45 7.49 -3.86
C GLY A 173 0.16 6.90 -2.49
N THR A 174 1.18 6.31 -1.85
CA THR A 174 1.02 5.65 -0.55
C THR A 174 0.74 6.63 0.59
N ILE A 175 -0.50 6.62 1.09
CA ILE A 175 -0.88 7.35 2.31
C ILE A 175 -0.38 6.58 3.55
N ARG A 176 0.70 7.04 4.18
CA ARG A 176 1.12 6.53 5.49
C ARG A 176 0.39 7.23 6.64
N GLY A 177 -0.87 6.87 6.86
CA GLY A 177 -1.66 7.35 8.00
C GLY A 177 -1.70 6.36 9.17
N LYS A 178 -1.55 6.86 10.41
CA LYS A 178 -1.54 6.00 11.62
C LYS A 178 -2.94 5.60 12.11
N ASN A 179 -3.94 6.47 11.91
CA ASN A 179 -5.33 6.31 12.39
C ASN A 179 -6.31 6.82 11.32
N LEU A 180 -6.31 6.21 10.12
CA LEU A 180 -7.15 6.69 8.99
C LEU A 180 -8.66 6.43 9.18
N THR A 181 -9.06 5.65 10.20
CA THR A 181 -10.45 5.28 10.45
C THR A 181 -10.78 5.42 11.94
N PRO A 182 -11.36 6.55 12.42
CA PRO A 182 -11.78 6.69 13.81
C PRO A 182 -12.92 5.70 14.14
N SER A 183 -12.83 5.05 15.32
CA SER A 183 -13.73 3.95 15.69
C SER A 183 -14.26 4.03 17.14
N ASP A 184 -14.11 5.20 17.78
CA ASP A 184 -14.62 5.47 19.14
C ASP A 184 -16.15 5.30 19.21
N GLN A 185 -16.65 4.71 20.30
CA GLN A 185 -18.09 4.50 20.50
C GLN A 185 -18.89 5.82 20.51
N ARG A 186 -18.29 6.93 20.95
CA ARG A 186 -18.94 8.25 21.00
C ARG A 186 -19.20 8.86 19.62
N TYR A 187 -18.56 8.34 18.57
CA TYR A 187 -18.83 8.73 17.18
C TYR A 187 -19.84 7.79 16.49
N LYS A 188 -20.44 6.85 17.23
CA LYS A 188 -21.35 5.83 16.70
C LYS A 188 -22.69 5.87 17.42
N GLN A 189 -23.74 5.63 16.65
CA GLN A 189 -25.13 5.50 17.13
C GLN A 189 -25.78 4.32 16.40
N ASN A 190 -26.89 3.78 16.94
CA ASN A 190 -27.61 2.63 16.37
C ASN A 190 -26.68 1.42 16.11
N ILE A 191 -25.90 1.04 17.14
CA ILE A 191 -24.94 -0.08 17.05
C ILE A 191 -25.71 -1.40 17.19
N HIS A 192 -25.67 -2.22 16.14
CA HIS A 192 -26.26 -3.56 16.10
C HIS A 192 -25.20 -4.59 15.65
N PRO A 193 -25.34 -5.88 16.01
CA PRO A 193 -24.53 -6.97 15.44
C PRO A 193 -24.68 -7.06 13.91
N LEU A 194 -23.69 -7.68 13.24
CA LEU A 194 -23.75 -7.97 11.80
C LEU A 194 -24.31 -9.37 11.58
N ASP A 195 -25.64 -9.48 11.48
CA ASP A 195 -26.31 -10.77 11.27
C ASP A 195 -26.13 -11.31 9.83
N ASN A 196 -26.20 -12.64 9.70
CA ASN A 196 -26.11 -13.40 8.44
C ASN A 196 -24.78 -13.18 7.70
N ALA A 197 -23.71 -13.00 8.46
CA ALA A 197 -22.39 -12.68 7.92
C ALA A 197 -21.82 -13.82 7.05
N ILE A 198 -22.13 -15.08 7.38
CA ILE A 198 -21.76 -16.27 6.59
C ILE A 198 -22.35 -16.22 5.19
N THR A 199 -23.65 -15.90 5.08
CA THR A 199 -24.40 -15.82 3.83
C THR A 199 -23.92 -14.63 2.99
N LYS A 200 -23.73 -13.47 3.62
CA LYS A 200 -23.13 -12.29 2.97
C LYS A 200 -21.74 -12.62 2.40
N ARG A 201 -20.86 -13.23 3.20
CA ARG A 201 -19.53 -13.69 2.78
C ARG A 201 -19.58 -14.74 1.66
N GLN A 202 -20.59 -15.62 1.63
CA GLN A 202 -20.79 -16.60 0.56
C GLN A 202 -21.24 -15.97 -0.76
N GLY A 203 -21.93 -14.83 -0.72
CA GLY A 203 -22.30 -14.04 -1.90
C GLY A 203 -21.14 -13.28 -2.54
N LEU A 204 -20.00 -13.14 -1.86
CA LEU A 204 -18.84 -12.40 -2.38
C LEU A 204 -17.96 -13.26 -3.26
N ARG A 205 -17.64 -12.75 -4.45
CA ARG A 205 -16.78 -13.43 -5.43
C ARG A 205 -15.37 -12.83 -5.43
N GLY A 206 -14.42 -13.56 -4.86
CA GLY A 206 -12.99 -13.29 -5.03
C GLY A 206 -12.58 -13.46 -6.50
N VAL A 207 -11.80 -12.53 -7.03
CA VAL A 207 -11.31 -12.54 -8.41
C VAL A 207 -9.82 -12.23 -8.48
N SER A 208 -9.13 -12.80 -9.47
CA SER A 208 -7.89 -12.23 -9.99
C SER A 208 -8.20 -11.35 -11.20
N PHE A 209 -7.44 -10.28 -11.38
CA PHE A 209 -7.64 -9.33 -12.47
C PHE A 209 -6.32 -8.63 -12.85
N GLU A 210 -6.32 -7.93 -13.98
CA GLU A 210 -5.24 -7.03 -14.38
C GLU A 210 -5.83 -5.64 -14.64
N TRP A 211 -5.10 -4.59 -14.29
CA TRP A 211 -5.51 -3.23 -14.61
C TRP A 211 -5.44 -2.99 -16.12
N LYS A 212 -6.42 -2.28 -16.66
CA LYS A 212 -6.36 -1.79 -18.05
C LYS A 212 -5.18 -0.81 -18.16
N LYS A 213 -4.43 -0.87 -19.27
CA LYS A 213 -3.13 -0.19 -19.53
C LYS A 213 -3.14 1.37 -19.52
N SER A 214 -4.08 2.02 -18.85
CA SER A 214 -4.29 3.48 -18.90
C SER A 214 -4.58 4.12 -17.54
N GLN A 215 -4.33 3.42 -16.43
CA GLN A 215 -4.36 4.00 -15.08
C GLN A 215 -2.96 3.83 -14.47
N ASP A 216 -2.55 4.75 -13.59
CA ASP A 216 -1.26 4.76 -12.88
C ASP A 216 -1.18 3.68 -11.78
N GLN A 217 -1.75 2.50 -12.06
CA GLN A 217 -1.86 1.35 -11.19
C GLN A 217 -0.78 0.33 -11.52
N GLU A 218 -0.37 -0.47 -10.53
CA GLU A 218 0.71 -1.43 -10.69
C GLU A 218 0.38 -2.52 -11.73
N ALA A 219 1.30 -2.72 -12.68
CA ALA A 219 1.17 -3.74 -13.71
C ALA A 219 1.28 -5.16 -13.14
N GLY A 220 0.58 -6.11 -13.78
CA GLY A 220 0.56 -7.53 -13.39
C GLY A 220 -0.76 -7.97 -12.76
N THR A 221 -0.83 -9.25 -12.43
CA THR A 221 -2.03 -9.88 -11.87
C THR A 221 -2.24 -9.49 -10.40
N GLN A 222 -3.39 -8.91 -10.12
CA GLN A 222 -3.86 -8.50 -8.80
C GLN A 222 -4.98 -9.43 -8.31
N ILE A 223 -5.26 -9.42 -7.01
CA ILE A 223 -6.36 -10.17 -6.38
C ILE A 223 -7.28 -9.17 -5.66
N GLY A 224 -8.59 -9.34 -5.78
CA GLY A 224 -9.56 -8.49 -5.10
C GLY A 224 -11.00 -8.92 -5.30
N LEU A 225 -11.90 -7.93 -5.23
CA LEU A 225 -13.34 -8.06 -5.41
C LEU A 225 -13.82 -7.10 -6.51
N ILE A 226 -14.90 -7.46 -7.20
CA ILE A 226 -15.61 -6.55 -8.11
C ILE A 226 -16.60 -5.72 -7.29
N ALA A 227 -16.51 -4.38 -7.37
CA ALA A 227 -17.32 -3.49 -6.54
C ALA A 227 -18.83 -3.66 -6.78
N GLN A 228 -19.24 -3.96 -8.02
CA GLN A 228 -20.62 -4.23 -8.40
C GLN A 228 -21.14 -5.53 -7.76
N ASP A 229 -20.32 -6.58 -7.71
CA ASP A 229 -20.66 -7.83 -7.04
C ASP A 229 -20.85 -7.58 -5.52
N VAL A 230 -19.94 -6.82 -4.91
CA VAL A 230 -20.02 -6.44 -3.48
C VAL A 230 -21.27 -5.60 -3.21
N GLU A 231 -21.59 -4.62 -4.06
CA GLU A 231 -22.74 -3.73 -3.91
C GLU A 231 -24.07 -4.50 -3.85
N SER A 232 -24.17 -5.63 -4.57
CA SER A 232 -25.37 -6.47 -4.55
C SER A 232 -25.63 -7.20 -3.22
N VAL A 233 -24.63 -7.29 -2.34
CA VAL A 233 -24.66 -8.07 -1.07
C VAL A 233 -24.40 -7.20 0.17
N LEU A 234 -23.53 -6.20 0.03
CA LEU A 234 -23.01 -5.30 1.06
C LEU A 234 -22.88 -3.87 0.46
N PRO A 235 -23.99 -3.23 0.06
CA PRO A 235 -23.97 -1.89 -0.55
C PRO A 235 -23.30 -0.83 0.34
N GLU A 236 -23.33 -1.00 1.66
CA GLU A 236 -22.67 -0.13 2.63
C GLU A 236 -21.13 -0.10 2.51
N LEU A 237 -20.53 -1.12 1.87
CA LEU A 237 -19.10 -1.19 1.62
C LEU A 237 -18.68 -0.54 0.29
N VAL A 238 -19.62 -0.04 -0.51
CA VAL A 238 -19.35 0.46 -1.87
C VAL A 238 -19.71 1.94 -1.96
N SER A 239 -18.75 2.75 -2.40
CA SER A 239 -18.96 4.17 -2.71
C SER A 239 -18.87 4.39 -4.20
N THR A 240 -19.81 5.16 -4.76
CA THR A 240 -19.80 5.57 -6.17
C THR A 240 -19.42 7.03 -6.25
N ASP A 241 -18.47 7.39 -7.12
CA ASP A 241 -18.04 8.77 -7.34
C ASP A 241 -18.93 9.52 -8.34
N GLY A 242 -18.59 10.78 -8.63
CA GLY A 242 -19.36 11.64 -9.54
C GLY A 242 -19.39 11.18 -11.00
N ASP A 243 -18.40 10.37 -11.42
CA ASP A 243 -18.29 9.82 -12.78
C ASP A 243 -18.89 8.40 -12.87
N GLY A 244 -19.36 7.84 -11.75
CA GLY A 244 -19.99 6.53 -11.67
C GLY A 244 -19.03 5.37 -11.39
N TYR A 245 -17.74 5.63 -11.13
CA TYR A 245 -16.81 4.59 -10.72
C TYR A 245 -17.05 4.18 -9.26
N LYS A 246 -16.87 2.88 -8.98
CA LYS A 246 -17.15 2.28 -7.68
C LYS A 246 -15.87 1.87 -6.97
N SER A 247 -15.76 2.21 -5.69
CA SER A 247 -14.66 1.85 -4.80
C SER A 247 -15.18 1.04 -3.60
N ILE A 248 -14.32 0.19 -3.03
CA ILE A 248 -14.68 -0.74 -1.95
C ILE A 248 -13.96 -0.34 -0.66
N ALA A 249 -14.70 -0.24 0.45
CA ALA A 249 -14.19 -0.06 1.79
C ALA A 249 -13.58 -1.37 2.35
N TYR A 250 -12.50 -1.87 1.74
CA TYR A 250 -11.85 -3.15 2.10
C TYR A 250 -11.54 -3.30 3.60
N GLY A 251 -11.22 -2.20 4.30
CA GLY A 251 -11.00 -2.23 5.75
C GLY A 251 -12.24 -2.63 6.56
N GLN A 252 -13.44 -2.21 6.13
CA GLN A 252 -14.71 -2.53 6.80
C GLN A 252 -15.16 -3.97 6.53
N LEU A 253 -14.76 -4.57 5.40
CA LEU A 253 -15.02 -5.99 5.10
C LEU A 253 -14.51 -6.92 6.21
N SER A 254 -13.43 -6.54 6.90
CA SER A 254 -12.89 -7.31 8.04
C SER A 254 -13.93 -7.56 9.14
N ALA A 255 -14.85 -6.62 9.41
CA ALA A 255 -15.90 -6.79 10.42
C ALA A 255 -16.91 -7.86 10.00
N VAL A 256 -17.29 -7.89 8.71
CA VAL A 256 -18.17 -8.93 8.15
C VAL A 256 -17.47 -10.29 8.22
N LEU A 257 -16.17 -10.36 7.91
CA LEU A 257 -15.40 -11.60 7.99
C LEU A 257 -15.27 -12.12 9.43
N ILE A 258 -15.16 -11.25 10.45
CA ILE A 258 -15.12 -11.63 11.87
C ILE A 258 -16.41 -12.33 12.29
N GLU A 259 -17.58 -11.73 12.02
CA GLU A 259 -18.85 -12.37 12.37
C GLU A 259 -19.09 -13.65 11.52
N ALA A 260 -18.70 -13.65 10.24
CA ALA A 260 -18.80 -14.83 9.38
C ALA A 260 -17.95 -16.02 9.85
N VAL A 261 -16.83 -15.76 10.54
CA VAL A 261 -16.00 -16.79 11.18
C VAL A 261 -16.62 -17.25 12.50
N LYS A 262 -17.24 -16.37 13.29
CA LYS A 262 -17.97 -16.76 14.52
C LYS A 262 -19.18 -17.63 14.21
N GLU A 263 -20.01 -17.25 13.24
CA GLU A 263 -21.15 -18.04 12.77
C GLU A 263 -20.67 -19.42 12.24
N GLN A 264 -19.54 -19.44 11.52
CA GLN A 264 -18.91 -20.69 11.06
C GLN A 264 -18.42 -21.57 12.22
N GLN A 265 -17.85 -20.98 13.27
CA GLN A 265 -17.39 -21.68 14.48
C GLN A 265 -18.57 -22.32 15.24
N GLN A 266 -19.69 -21.61 15.40
CA GLN A 266 -20.92 -22.16 15.99
C GLN A 266 -21.43 -23.38 15.20
N ILE A 267 -21.42 -23.33 13.87
CA ILE A 267 -21.82 -24.46 13.01
C ILE A 267 -20.86 -25.65 13.18
N ILE A 268 -19.56 -25.41 13.36
CA ILE A 268 -18.56 -26.47 13.62
C ILE A 268 -18.83 -27.12 14.98
N GLU A 269 -19.04 -26.34 16.03
CA GLU A 269 -19.34 -26.83 17.39
C GLU A 269 -20.63 -27.65 17.43
N GLN A 270 -21.71 -27.16 16.79
CA GLN A 270 -22.97 -27.89 16.68
C GLN A 270 -22.78 -29.22 15.94
N LYS A 271 -22.04 -29.23 14.81
CA LYS A 271 -21.74 -30.46 14.06
C LYS A 271 -20.90 -31.44 14.87
N SER A 272 -19.91 -30.96 15.63
CA SER A 272 -19.09 -31.79 16.52
C SER A 272 -19.91 -32.43 17.64
N ALA A 273 -20.86 -31.69 18.24
CA ALA A 273 -21.78 -32.24 19.24
C ALA A 273 -22.68 -33.33 18.64
N THR A 274 -23.29 -33.09 17.47
CA THR A 274 -24.09 -34.12 16.78
C THR A 274 -23.26 -35.35 16.38
N ILE A 275 -21.99 -35.18 15.98
CA ILE A 275 -21.10 -36.31 15.68
C ILE A 275 -20.83 -37.14 16.94
N ALA A 276 -20.58 -36.51 18.09
CA ALA A 276 -20.37 -37.21 19.36
C ALA A 276 -21.62 -38.00 19.80
N GLU A 277 -22.80 -37.38 19.73
CA GLU A 277 -24.09 -38.02 20.01
C GLU A 277 -24.36 -39.21 19.08
N LEU A 278 -24.07 -39.07 17.77
CA LEU A 278 -24.19 -40.17 16.81
C LEU A 278 -23.20 -41.31 17.13
N GLN A 279 -21.97 -41.00 17.51
CA GLN A 279 -20.96 -42.00 17.88
C GLN A 279 -21.38 -42.80 19.14
N GLU A 280 -21.95 -42.14 20.14
CA GLU A 280 -22.51 -42.81 21.34
C GLU A 280 -23.69 -43.72 20.97
N ASN A 281 -24.64 -43.21 20.18
CA ASN A 281 -25.77 -44.02 19.69
C ASN A 281 -25.32 -45.24 18.87
N HIS A 282 -24.28 -45.10 18.04
CA HIS A 282 -23.70 -46.21 17.29
C HIS A 282 -23.03 -47.25 18.19
N ALA A 283 -22.38 -46.83 19.30
CA ALA A 283 -21.81 -47.77 20.28
C ALA A 283 -22.90 -48.59 20.99
N VAL A 284 -23.98 -47.93 21.46
CA VAL A 284 -25.14 -48.61 22.07
C VAL A 284 -25.85 -49.55 21.09
N GLN A 285 -25.93 -49.17 19.81
CA GLN A 285 -26.46 -50.06 18.77
C GLN A 285 -25.56 -51.28 18.54
N ALA A 286 -24.24 -51.11 18.55
CA ALA A 286 -23.29 -52.22 18.39
C ALA A 286 -23.38 -53.23 19.55
N GLU A 287 -23.51 -52.75 20.79
CA GLU A 287 -23.73 -53.60 21.97
C GLU A 287 -25.03 -54.40 21.86
N ARG A 288 -26.16 -53.73 21.55
CA ARG A 288 -27.45 -54.42 21.34
C ARG A 288 -27.43 -55.43 20.19
N MET A 289 -26.67 -55.17 19.13
CA MET A 289 -26.50 -56.14 18.04
C MET A 289 -25.70 -57.36 18.50
N ALA A 290 -24.69 -57.19 19.34
CA ALA A 290 -23.94 -58.30 19.93
C ALA A 290 -24.83 -59.16 20.86
N ASP A 291 -25.60 -58.54 21.75
CA ASP A 291 -26.54 -59.24 22.64
C ASP A 291 -27.62 -60.02 21.87
N LEU A 292 -28.21 -59.39 20.85
CA LEU A 292 -29.19 -60.05 19.98
C LEU A 292 -28.57 -61.24 19.26
N GLN A 293 -27.32 -61.12 18.79
CA GLN A 293 -26.61 -62.20 18.11
C GLN A 293 -26.27 -63.36 19.06
N LEU A 294 -25.98 -63.10 20.34
CA LEU A 294 -25.82 -64.14 21.38
C LEU A 294 -27.15 -64.86 21.65
N SER A 295 -28.23 -64.12 21.88
CA SER A 295 -29.57 -64.70 22.10
C SER A 295 -30.03 -65.55 20.91
N LEU A 296 -29.73 -65.10 19.68
CA LEU A 296 -30.04 -65.85 18.46
C LEU A 296 -29.22 -67.14 18.33
N GLN A 297 -27.95 -67.15 18.78
CA GLN A 297 -27.14 -68.38 18.87
C GLN A 297 -27.67 -69.36 19.93
N GLU A 298 -28.17 -68.87 21.06
CA GLU A 298 -28.81 -69.73 22.08
C GLU A 298 -30.10 -70.35 21.57
N GLN A 299 -30.98 -69.56 20.94
CA GLN A 299 -32.18 -70.08 20.28
C GLN A 299 -31.86 -71.09 19.18
N GLN A 300 -30.78 -70.91 18.42
CA GLN A 300 -30.35 -71.88 17.42
C GLN A 300 -29.93 -73.22 18.06
N LYS A 301 -29.22 -73.20 19.20
CA LYS A 301 -28.86 -74.41 19.95
C LYS A 301 -30.09 -75.11 20.54
N GLU A 302 -31.01 -74.35 21.12
CA GLU A 302 -32.24 -74.90 21.70
C GLU A 302 -33.13 -75.55 20.62
N ASN A 303 -33.30 -74.88 19.48
CA ASN A 303 -34.02 -75.43 18.33
C ASN A 303 -33.36 -76.70 17.78
N ALA A 304 -32.02 -76.77 17.72
CA ALA A 304 -31.31 -77.97 17.29
C ALA A 304 -31.53 -79.14 18.27
N ALA A 305 -31.41 -78.90 19.58
CA ALA A 305 -31.69 -79.92 20.60
C ALA A 305 -33.16 -80.37 20.59
N LEU A 306 -34.11 -79.47 20.29
CA LEU A 306 -35.51 -79.82 20.12
C LEU A 306 -35.73 -80.70 18.89
N GLN A 307 -35.06 -80.42 17.76
CA GLN A 307 -35.11 -81.25 16.56
C GLN A 307 -34.53 -82.65 16.80
N GLU A 308 -33.42 -82.79 17.51
CA GLU A 308 -32.85 -84.08 17.91
C GLU A 308 -33.84 -84.88 18.80
N ASN A 309 -34.45 -84.24 19.79
CA ASN A 309 -35.47 -84.87 20.64
C ASN A 309 -36.71 -85.29 19.85
N GLN A 310 -37.18 -84.47 18.90
CA GLN A 310 -38.29 -84.82 18.01
C GLN A 310 -37.96 -86.00 17.09
N ALA A 311 -36.74 -86.06 16.54
CA ALA A 311 -36.27 -87.18 15.75
C ALA A 311 -36.24 -88.49 16.56
N ALA A 312 -35.66 -88.46 17.77
CA ALA A 312 -35.64 -89.62 18.67
C ALA A 312 -37.05 -90.07 19.12
N GLN A 313 -37.98 -89.14 19.31
CA GLN A 313 -39.39 -89.47 19.56
C GLN A 313 -40.07 -90.09 18.33
N ALA A 314 -39.78 -89.60 17.12
CA ALA A 314 -40.31 -90.15 15.87
C ALA A 314 -39.81 -91.58 15.61
N GLU A 315 -38.52 -91.86 15.84
CA GLU A 315 -37.97 -93.22 15.77
C GLU A 315 -38.65 -94.16 16.79
N LYS A 316 -38.86 -93.69 18.02
CA LYS A 316 -39.54 -94.46 19.06
C LYS A 316 -41.01 -94.71 18.75
N MET A 317 -41.71 -93.74 18.15
CA MET A 317 -43.07 -93.91 17.65
C MET A 317 -43.13 -94.92 16.52
N ALA A 318 -42.23 -94.84 15.52
CA ALA A 318 -42.16 -95.81 14.43
C ALA A 318 -41.88 -97.24 14.93
N SER A 319 -41.02 -97.38 15.95
CA SER A 319 -40.77 -98.66 16.63
C SER A 319 -42.01 -99.18 17.37
N LEU A 320 -42.77 -98.31 18.03
CA LEU A 320 -44.03 -98.65 18.69
C LEU A 320 -45.12 -99.05 17.69
N GLU A 321 -45.27 -98.33 16.58
CA GLU A 321 -46.18 -98.68 15.48
C GLU A 321 -45.82 -100.05 14.89
N ALA A 322 -44.54 -100.33 14.64
CA ALA A 322 -44.08 -101.63 14.17
C ALA A 322 -44.42 -102.75 15.17
N MET A 323 -44.22 -102.53 16.47
CA MET A 323 -44.62 -103.47 17.53
C MET A 323 -46.15 -103.67 17.59
N MET A 324 -46.94 -102.61 17.42
CA MET A 324 -48.40 -102.69 17.39
C MET A 324 -48.92 -103.43 16.15
N GLN A 325 -48.31 -103.22 14.99
CA GLN A 325 -48.63 -103.97 13.77
C GLN A 325 -48.30 -105.46 13.93
N GLU A 326 -47.18 -105.80 14.57
CA GLU A 326 -46.80 -107.18 14.84
C GLU A 326 -47.71 -107.83 15.89
N MET A 327 -48.06 -107.11 16.97
CA MET A 327 -49.06 -107.58 17.94
C MET A 327 -50.43 -107.79 17.28
N ALA A 328 -50.83 -106.91 16.35
CA ALA A 328 -52.07 -107.09 15.59
C ALA A 328 -52.03 -108.34 14.70
N ARG A 329 -50.89 -108.67 14.09
CA ARG A 329 -50.69 -109.95 13.37
C ARG A 329 -50.79 -111.14 14.32
N GLN A 330 -50.15 -111.09 15.49
CA GLN A 330 -50.20 -112.16 16.50
C GLN A 330 -51.63 -112.39 17.02
N VAL A 331 -52.38 -111.32 17.31
CA VAL A 331 -53.80 -111.41 17.69
C VAL A 331 -54.66 -111.96 16.55
N ALA A 332 -54.37 -111.59 15.30
CA ALA A 332 -55.06 -112.15 14.14
C ALA A 332 -54.74 -113.64 13.91
N ALA A 333 -53.52 -114.09 14.22
CA ALA A 333 -53.12 -115.49 14.20
C ALA A 333 -53.81 -116.29 15.33
N LEU A 334 -53.75 -115.81 16.57
CA LEU A 334 -54.44 -116.42 17.72
C LEU A 334 -55.95 -116.56 17.49
N LYS A 335 -56.60 -115.58 16.88
CA LYS A 335 -58.03 -115.66 16.49
C LYS A 335 -58.31 -116.74 15.44
N ARG A 336 -57.36 -117.09 14.58
CA ARG A 336 -57.50 -118.22 13.64
C ARG A 336 -57.32 -119.57 14.35
N GLU A 337 -56.49 -119.63 15.39
CA GLU A 337 -56.32 -120.84 16.21
C GLU A 337 -57.50 -121.08 17.17
N THR A 338 -58.12 -120.05 17.74
CA THR A 338 -59.28 -120.22 18.64
C THR A 338 -60.54 -120.73 17.94
N VAL A 339 -60.64 -120.52 16.62
CA VAL A 339 -61.72 -121.08 15.79
C VAL A 339 -61.46 -122.55 15.42
N ALA A 340 -60.28 -123.09 15.72
CA ALA A 340 -59.84 -124.43 15.36
C ALA A 340 -59.83 -125.47 16.51
N GLN A 341 -60.39 -125.15 17.69
CA GLN A 341 -60.57 -126.12 18.78
C GLN A 341 -62.05 -126.42 19.05
N PRO A 342 -62.53 -127.66 18.83
CA PRO A 342 -63.91 -128.04 19.14
C PRO A 342 -64.10 -128.31 20.64
N VAL A 343 -65.08 -127.64 21.25
CA VAL A 343 -65.55 -127.95 22.61
C VAL A 343 -66.34 -129.26 22.58
N VAL A 344 -65.76 -130.33 23.13
CA VAL A 344 -66.49 -131.60 23.36
C VAL A 344 -67.20 -131.54 24.71
N GLN A 345 -68.51 -131.28 24.69
CA GLN A 345 -69.36 -131.43 25.86
C GLN A 345 -69.59 -132.92 26.17
N THR A 346 -69.36 -133.30 27.42
CA THR A 346 -69.80 -134.58 27.98
C THR A 346 -71.25 -134.50 28.42
N HIS A 347 -72.13 -135.28 27.77
CA HIS A 347 -73.48 -135.53 28.26
C HIS A 347 -73.56 -136.94 28.87
N LEU A 348 -74.06 -137.00 30.10
CA LEU A 348 -74.38 -138.22 30.84
C LEU A 348 -75.89 -138.27 31.09
N SER A 349 -76.53 -139.40 30.78
CA SER A 349 -77.90 -139.73 31.21
C SER A 349 -78.01 -141.23 31.47
N VAL A 350 -78.77 -141.60 32.50
CA VAL A 350 -78.87 -142.96 33.03
C VAL A 350 -80.22 -143.60 32.65
N SER A 351 -80.17 -144.84 32.14
CA SER A 351 -81.10 -146.00 32.22
C SER A 351 -82.64 -145.84 32.25
N PRO A 352 -83.42 -146.90 31.94
CA PRO A 352 -83.02 -148.27 31.54
C PRO A 352 -83.26 -148.61 30.06
#